data_AF-A0A8H5F9Q6-F1
#
_entry.id   AF-A0A8H5F9Q6-F1
#
_cell.length_a   1.000
_cell.length_b   1.000
_cell.length_c   1.000
_cell.angle_alpha   90.00
_cell.angle_beta   90.00
_cell.angle_gamma   90.00
#
_symmetry.space_group_name_H-M   'P 1'
#
loop_
_entity.id
_entity.type
_entity.pdbx_description
1 polymer ?
#
loop_
_entity_poly.entity_id
_entity_poly.type
_entity_poly.pdbx_seq_one_letter_code
_entity_poly.pdbx_strand_id
1 'polypeptide(L)'
;MPHWRYLYISPRSGGDSQVKGMPRELTSSSSTAIRSTPYPPRTPSRRRNGVSDGPLAPSATAEPLSRFADNPHHRPPPSTPGPSRQSTPGPTAMLDLILKIRRDAQSKVPPTPEADPLDESQTSKQINTRDDNAMLDDIVDAVERAGSCEICTWFMRTPYVLECGHSFCGSCLRTVFERSLLQNLRPLGLDDHDTHDWDECQTIPVDDFGVERLIECVEEHKVEAIDVFTHPCPFCKTAVRRPPPINYALRESLNEAVVSFEGRFSPQWLNSVDTDNGEVNLERLFLTRKTCKKLGMKQLVH
;
A
#
# COMPACT_ATOMS: atom_id res chain seq x y z
N MET A 1 17.48 -5.75 34.00
CA MET A 1 17.76 -4.59 33.12
C MET A 1 18.92 -4.93 32.22
N PRO A 2 18.74 -5.15 30.91
CA PRO A 2 19.86 -5.23 29.98
C PRO A 2 20.09 -3.89 29.27
N HIS A 3 21.35 -3.49 29.28
CA HIS A 3 21.89 -2.24 28.76
C HIS A 3 22.23 -2.43 27.28
N TRP A 4 21.47 -1.84 26.35
CA TRP A 4 21.82 -1.85 24.93
C TRP A 4 22.54 -0.55 24.58
N ARG A 5 23.84 -0.64 24.27
CA ARG A 5 24.66 0.47 23.76
C ARG A 5 24.41 0.62 22.25
N TYR A 6 23.93 1.78 21.83
CA TYR A 6 23.93 2.19 20.42
C TYR A 6 25.37 2.43 19.95
N LEU A 7 25.77 1.74 18.88
CA LEU A 7 26.96 2.09 18.10
C LEU A 7 26.51 2.94 16.90
N TYR A 8 26.86 4.22 16.96
CA TYR A 8 26.73 5.19 15.87
C TYR A 8 27.77 4.86 14.79
N ILE A 9 27.32 4.55 13.56
CA ILE A 9 28.21 4.43 12.39
C ILE A 9 28.09 5.72 11.59
N SER A 10 29.16 6.52 11.59
CA SER A 10 29.29 7.75 10.79
C SER A 10 29.44 7.43 9.28
N PRO A 11 28.93 8.28 8.39
CA PRO A 11 29.14 8.12 6.96
C PRO A 11 30.54 8.60 6.55
N ARG A 12 31.25 7.79 5.76
CA ARG A 12 32.53 8.17 5.14
C ARG A 12 32.29 9.13 3.98
N SER A 13 32.93 10.29 4.08
CA SER A 13 33.13 11.30 3.06
C SER A 13 33.93 10.79 1.85
N GLY A 14 33.66 11.41 0.70
CA GLY A 14 34.23 11.09 -0.61
C GLY A 14 35.74 11.28 -0.76
N GLY A 15 36.23 10.79 -1.91
CA GLY A 15 37.59 10.96 -2.40
C GLY A 15 37.59 11.01 -3.92
N ASP A 16 38.21 12.06 -4.43
CA ASP A 16 38.23 12.54 -5.80
C ASP A 16 38.93 11.64 -6.83
N SER A 17 38.40 11.76 -8.05
CA SER A 17 39.05 11.83 -9.37
C SER A 17 40.59 11.75 -9.42
N GLN A 18 41.11 10.77 -10.16
CA GLN A 18 42.30 10.99 -10.98
C GLN A 18 42.22 10.20 -12.30
N VAL A 19 42.01 10.95 -13.38
CA VAL A 19 42.10 10.48 -14.76
C VAL A 19 43.57 10.58 -15.20
N LYS A 20 44.19 9.45 -15.57
CA LYS A 20 45.42 9.41 -16.37
C LYS A 20 45.32 8.26 -17.37
N GLY A 21 45.58 8.58 -18.63
CA GLY A 21 45.26 7.74 -19.77
C GLY A 21 46.38 6.79 -20.24
N MET A 22 45.93 5.84 -21.09
CA MET A 22 46.59 5.11 -22.20
C MET A 22 47.83 4.24 -21.88
N PRO A 23 48.12 3.16 -22.64
CA PRO A 23 47.76 2.94 -24.05
C PRO A 23 47.15 1.56 -24.42
N ARG A 24 46.75 1.49 -25.70
CA ARG A 24 46.36 0.30 -26.47
C ARG A 24 47.47 -0.76 -26.47
N GLU A 25 47.11 -2.01 -26.21
CA GLU A 25 47.76 -3.18 -26.79
C GLU A 25 46.73 -4.24 -27.22
N LEU A 26 47.03 -4.84 -28.37
CA LEU A 26 46.29 -5.89 -29.06
C LEU A 26 46.80 -7.25 -28.58
N THR A 27 45.94 -8.10 -28.04
CA THR A 27 46.11 -9.57 -27.98
C THR A 27 44.72 -10.21 -27.98
N SER A 28 44.28 -10.79 -29.10
CA SER A 28 44.35 -12.22 -29.42
C SER A 28 43.74 -13.17 -28.38
N SER A 29 42.59 -13.73 -28.76
CA SER A 29 42.25 -15.15 -28.64
C SER A 29 42.18 -15.78 -27.23
N SER A 30 40.97 -16.14 -26.79
CA SER A 30 40.68 -17.46 -26.21
C SER A 30 39.18 -17.67 -26.02
N SER A 31 38.59 -18.39 -26.97
CA SER A 31 37.25 -18.96 -26.91
C SER A 31 37.15 -19.96 -25.76
N THR A 32 36.35 -19.66 -24.74
CA THR A 32 35.97 -20.64 -23.72
C THR A 32 34.57 -21.13 -24.04
N ALA A 33 34.50 -22.35 -24.57
CA ALA A 33 33.25 -23.05 -24.86
C ALA A 33 32.53 -23.37 -23.55
N ILE A 34 31.37 -22.74 -23.33
CA ILE A 34 30.43 -23.14 -22.29
C ILE A 34 29.71 -24.39 -22.79
N ARG A 35 29.95 -25.51 -22.10
CA ARG A 35 29.24 -26.77 -22.25
C ARG A 35 27.76 -26.58 -21.93
N SER A 36 26.93 -26.58 -22.97
CA SER A 36 25.49 -26.77 -22.85
C SER A 36 25.19 -28.18 -22.35
N THR A 37 24.59 -28.28 -21.16
CA THR A 37 23.99 -29.53 -20.67
C THR A 37 22.71 -29.81 -21.46
N PRO A 38 22.50 -31.04 -21.96
CA PRO A 38 21.28 -31.37 -22.69
C PRO A 38 20.11 -31.56 -21.71
N TYR A 39 19.06 -30.74 -21.88
CA TYR A 39 17.75 -31.00 -21.29
C TYR A 39 17.17 -32.29 -21.91
N PRO A 40 16.51 -33.17 -21.13
CA PRO A 40 15.82 -34.32 -21.67
C PRO A 40 14.58 -33.88 -22.47
N PRO A 41 14.23 -34.57 -23.57
CA PRO A 41 13.05 -34.25 -24.36
C PRO A 41 11.76 -34.53 -23.57
N ARG A 42 10.87 -33.53 -23.50
CA ARG A 42 9.48 -33.72 -23.07
C ARG A 42 8.79 -34.70 -24.02
N THR A 43 8.24 -35.76 -23.47
CA THR A 43 7.40 -36.71 -24.19
C THR A 43 6.06 -36.06 -24.55
N PRO A 44 5.51 -36.32 -25.75
CA PRO A 44 4.19 -35.83 -26.12
C PRO A 44 3.11 -36.57 -25.31
N SER A 45 2.29 -35.78 -24.60
CA SER A 45 1.12 -36.27 -23.88
C SER A 45 0.12 -36.88 -24.88
N ARG A 46 -0.07 -38.18 -24.74
CA ARG A 46 -0.93 -39.02 -25.56
C ARG A 46 -2.40 -38.67 -25.28
N ARG A 47 -3.02 -37.92 -26.21
CA ARG A 47 -4.48 -37.79 -26.32
C ARG A 47 -5.11 -39.19 -26.31
N ARG A 48 -5.81 -39.54 -25.24
CA ARG A 48 -6.77 -40.65 -25.22
C ARG A 48 -8.11 -40.08 -25.65
N ASN A 49 -8.43 -40.27 -26.94
CA ASN A 49 -9.81 -40.33 -27.39
C ASN A 49 -10.41 -41.61 -26.81
N GLY A 50 -11.22 -41.45 -25.76
CA GLY A 50 -12.09 -42.49 -25.21
C GLY A 50 -13.53 -42.17 -25.57
N VAL A 51 -13.95 -42.63 -26.75
CA VAL A 51 -15.36 -42.78 -27.11
C VAL A 51 -15.93 -43.85 -26.17
N SER A 52 -16.96 -43.49 -25.41
CA SER A 52 -17.85 -44.46 -24.77
C SER A 52 -19.28 -44.01 -25.05
N ASP A 53 -19.87 -44.67 -26.04
CA ASP A 53 -21.31 -44.72 -26.25
C ASP A 53 -21.98 -45.30 -24.99
N GLY A 54 -22.96 -44.57 -24.46
CA GLY A 54 -23.81 -45.00 -23.36
C GLY A 54 -25.27 -44.59 -23.66
N PRO A 55 -26.25 -45.49 -23.51
CA PRO A 55 -27.55 -45.40 -24.18
C PRO A 55 -28.54 -44.44 -23.50
N LEU A 56 -29.35 -43.88 -24.38
CA LEU A 56 -30.56 -43.08 -24.16
C LEU A 56 -31.52 -43.71 -23.13
N ALA A 57 -32.00 -42.89 -22.20
CA ALA A 57 -33.25 -43.11 -21.47
C ALA A 57 -34.12 -41.83 -21.55
N PRO A 58 -35.46 -41.96 -21.56
CA PRO A 58 -36.34 -40.95 -22.14
C PRO A 58 -36.97 -40.00 -21.11
N SER A 59 -37.31 -38.81 -21.62
CA SER A 59 -38.51 -38.02 -21.32
C SER A 59 -38.95 -37.84 -19.86
N ALA A 60 -38.73 -36.62 -19.35
CA ALA A 60 -39.60 -36.02 -18.36
C ALA A 60 -39.97 -34.58 -18.81
N THR A 61 -41.17 -34.49 -19.37
CA THR A 61 -42.19 -33.46 -19.16
C THR A 61 -41.74 -31.99 -19.16
N ALA A 62 -42.04 -31.33 -20.27
CA ALA A 62 -42.11 -29.87 -20.37
C ALA A 62 -43.25 -29.33 -19.51
N GLU A 63 -42.91 -28.43 -18.57
CA GLU A 63 -43.85 -27.53 -17.90
C GLU A 63 -43.97 -26.22 -18.71
N PRO A 64 -45.19 -25.69 -18.90
CA PRO A 64 -45.42 -24.53 -19.74
C PRO A 64 -45.05 -23.22 -19.03
N LEU A 65 -44.34 -22.37 -19.77
CA LEU A 65 -44.11 -20.95 -19.49
C LEU A 65 -45.43 -20.22 -19.19
N SER A 66 -45.71 -19.98 -17.91
CA SER A 66 -46.69 -19.00 -17.47
C SER A 66 -46.09 -17.60 -17.55
N ARG A 67 -46.67 -16.81 -18.45
CA ARG A 67 -46.57 -15.36 -18.60
C ARG A 67 -46.58 -14.65 -17.22
N PHE A 68 -45.49 -13.97 -16.87
CA PHE A 68 -45.54 -12.90 -15.88
C PHE A 68 -45.72 -11.58 -16.62
N ALA A 69 -46.95 -11.07 -16.52
CA ALA A 69 -47.33 -9.74 -16.94
C ALA A 69 -46.63 -8.67 -16.08
N ASP A 70 -46.40 -7.53 -16.72
CA ASP A 70 -45.95 -6.27 -16.14
C ASP A 70 -46.70 -5.95 -14.84
N ASN A 71 -45.96 -5.75 -13.75
CA ASN A 71 -46.47 -5.21 -12.50
C ASN A 71 -45.90 -3.79 -12.29
N PRO A 72 -46.61 -2.72 -12.70
CA PRO A 72 -46.08 -1.36 -12.69
C PRO A 72 -46.38 -0.64 -11.37
N HIS A 73 -46.15 -1.23 -10.19
CA HIS A 73 -46.23 -0.49 -8.91
C HIS A 73 -45.34 -1.09 -7.82
N HIS A 74 -44.02 -0.96 -7.93
CA HIS A 74 -43.12 -1.01 -6.77
C HIS A 74 -42.59 0.38 -6.44
N ARG A 75 -43.20 1.01 -5.44
CA ARG A 75 -42.66 2.20 -4.77
C ARG A 75 -41.41 1.77 -3.99
N PRO A 76 -40.26 2.44 -4.14
CA PRO A 76 -39.09 2.15 -3.31
C PRO A 76 -39.40 2.47 -1.83
N PRO A 77 -38.87 1.69 -0.88
CA PRO A 77 -39.03 1.99 0.54
C PRO A 77 -38.33 3.32 0.89
N PRO A 78 -38.84 4.07 1.89
CA PRO A 78 -38.23 5.31 2.34
C PRO A 78 -36.82 5.05 2.88
N SER A 79 -35.86 5.82 2.38
CA SER A 79 -34.46 5.81 2.79
C SER A 79 -34.35 6.01 4.30
N THR A 80 -33.87 4.99 5.02
CA THR A 80 -33.49 5.11 6.43
C THR A 80 -32.32 6.09 6.56
N PRO A 81 -32.36 7.04 7.52
CA PRO A 81 -31.24 7.95 7.78
C PRO A 81 -30.03 7.13 8.22
N GLY A 82 -28.96 7.21 7.44
CA GLY A 82 -27.71 6.49 7.71
C GLY A 82 -27.05 6.92 9.01
N PRO A 83 -26.18 6.06 9.59
CA PRO A 83 -25.49 6.35 10.85
C PRO A 83 -24.68 7.63 10.72
N SER A 84 -24.86 8.51 11.69
CA SER A 84 -24.14 9.78 11.83
C SER A 84 -22.64 9.53 11.77
N ARG A 85 -22.01 9.96 10.66
CA ARG A 85 -20.56 9.97 10.49
C ARG A 85 -19.95 10.79 11.63
N GLN A 86 -19.31 10.14 12.59
CA GLN A 86 -18.35 10.80 13.46
C GLN A 86 -17.17 11.16 12.56
N SER A 87 -17.08 12.44 12.20
CA SER A 87 -15.97 13.00 11.46
C SER A 87 -14.70 12.87 12.27
N THR A 88 -13.83 11.93 11.88
CA THR A 88 -12.45 11.90 12.36
C THR A 88 -11.77 13.20 11.91
N PRO A 89 -11.01 13.87 12.79
CA PRO A 89 -10.26 15.06 12.42
C PRO A 89 -9.27 14.69 11.32
N GLY A 90 -9.32 15.43 10.20
CA GLY A 90 -8.43 15.20 9.07
C GLY A 90 -6.95 15.37 9.45
N PRO A 91 -6.02 14.81 8.66
CA PRO A 91 -4.58 14.80 8.96
C PRO A 91 -3.97 16.20 9.16
N THR A 92 -4.61 17.26 8.62
CA THR A 92 -4.21 18.66 8.84
C THR A 92 -4.43 19.15 10.28
N ALA A 93 -5.45 18.66 10.98
CA ALA A 93 -5.75 19.09 12.34
C ALA A 93 -4.66 18.65 13.35
N MET A 94 -3.99 17.53 13.08
CA MET A 94 -2.89 17.05 13.91
C MET A 94 -1.63 17.92 13.75
N LEU A 95 -1.30 18.32 12.52
CA LEU A 95 -0.20 19.24 12.24
C LEU A 95 -0.44 20.62 12.89
N ASP A 96 -1.68 21.13 12.81
CA ASP A 96 -2.04 22.39 13.48
C ASP A 96 -1.91 22.30 15.01
N LEU A 97 -2.23 21.14 15.60
CA LEU A 97 -2.05 20.91 17.03
C LEU A 97 -0.57 20.88 17.42
N ILE A 98 0.27 20.16 16.67
CA ILE A 98 1.73 20.11 16.90
C ILE A 98 2.35 21.51 16.77
N LEU A 99 1.98 22.27 15.75
CA LEU A 99 2.48 23.64 15.54
C LEU A 99 2.02 24.60 16.64
N LYS A 100 0.82 24.42 17.17
CA LYS A 100 0.31 25.21 18.30
C LYS A 100 1.09 24.94 19.58
N ILE A 101 1.34 23.67 19.91
CA ILE A 101 2.15 23.28 21.07
C ILE A 101 3.55 23.92 21.00
N ARG A 102 4.18 23.91 19.82
CA ARG A 102 5.51 24.50 19.63
C ARG A 102 5.50 26.04 19.79
N ARG A 103 4.45 26.72 19.32
CA ARG A 103 4.29 28.17 19.46
C ARG A 103 4.10 28.58 20.92
N ASP A 104 3.29 27.83 21.67
CA ASP A 104 3.02 28.10 23.08
C ASP A 104 4.25 27.85 23.95
N ALA A 105 5.11 26.88 23.59
CA ALA A 105 6.40 26.65 24.25
C ALA A 105 7.42 27.78 24.00
N GLN A 106 7.44 28.39 22.81
CA GLN A 106 8.36 29.49 22.49
C GLN A 106 7.92 30.85 23.04
N SER A 107 6.61 31.06 23.24
CA SER A 107 6.06 32.31 23.79
C SER A 107 6.36 32.53 25.28
N LYS A 108 6.91 31.53 25.99
CA LYS A 108 7.04 31.54 27.46
C LYS A 108 8.47 31.73 27.97
N VAL A 109 9.39 32.23 27.15
CA VAL A 109 10.70 32.71 27.62
C VAL A 109 10.51 34.11 28.19
N PRO A 110 10.58 34.30 29.53
CA PRO A 110 10.48 35.62 30.12
C PRO A 110 11.75 36.41 29.75
N PRO A 111 11.65 37.72 29.46
CA PRO A 111 12.83 38.57 29.36
C PRO A 111 13.55 38.54 30.72
N THR A 112 14.84 38.20 30.70
CA THR A 112 15.74 38.25 31.86
C THR A 112 15.65 39.63 32.53
N PRO A 113 15.14 39.73 33.77
CA PRO A 113 15.27 40.94 34.56
C PRO A 113 16.68 40.99 35.14
N GLU A 114 17.39 42.09 34.87
CA GLU A 114 18.60 42.43 35.60
C GLU A 114 18.28 42.61 37.10
N ALA A 115 19.25 42.19 37.91
CA ALA A 115 19.17 41.86 39.32
C ALA A 115 18.55 42.92 40.25
N ASP A 116 17.73 42.45 41.18
CA ASP A 116 17.70 42.95 42.56
C ASP A 116 17.53 41.75 43.52
N PRO A 117 18.34 41.64 44.60
CA PRO A 117 18.18 40.63 45.63
C PRO A 117 17.28 41.18 46.74
N LEU A 118 16.22 40.45 47.12
CA LEU A 118 15.82 40.15 48.50
C LEU A 118 14.40 39.59 48.59
N ASP A 119 14.28 38.59 49.48
CA ASP A 119 13.09 37.96 50.07
C ASP A 119 12.43 36.79 49.32
N GLU A 120 13.16 35.67 49.30
CA GLU A 120 12.63 34.32 49.13
C GLU A 120 11.91 33.86 50.42
N SER A 121 10.59 34.03 50.47
CA SER A 121 9.75 33.34 51.47
C SER A 121 8.57 32.63 50.81
N GLN A 122 8.80 31.36 50.52
CA GLN A 122 7.88 30.25 50.80
C GLN A 122 6.41 30.42 50.34
N THR A 123 6.20 30.63 49.05
CA THR A 123 4.94 30.25 48.41
C THR A 123 5.22 29.22 47.32
N SER A 124 5.61 28.03 47.76
CA SER A 124 5.70 26.81 46.95
C SER A 124 4.33 26.48 46.37
N LYS A 125 4.09 27.05 45.21
CA LYS A 125 3.02 26.74 44.26
C LYS A 125 3.12 25.26 43.86
N GLN A 126 2.43 24.39 44.62
CA GLN A 126 1.97 23.07 44.16
C GLN A 126 1.00 23.28 42.99
N ILE A 127 1.53 23.58 41.81
CA ILE A 127 0.75 23.66 40.58
C ILE A 127 0.79 22.27 39.93
N ASN A 128 -0.33 21.56 40.02
CA ASN A 128 -0.91 20.56 39.10
C ASN A 128 0.00 19.66 38.23
N THR A 129 1.09 19.11 38.75
CA THR A 129 1.89 18.08 38.03
C THR A 129 1.13 16.77 37.76
N ARG A 130 -0.05 16.57 38.37
CA ARG A 130 -0.91 15.40 38.13
C ARG A 130 -1.69 15.48 36.82
N ASP A 131 -2.09 16.68 36.39
CA ASP A 131 -2.90 16.86 35.18
C ASP A 131 -2.03 16.76 33.92
N ASP A 132 -0.75 17.16 34.00
CA ASP A 132 0.17 17.15 32.86
C ASP A 132 0.44 15.74 32.32
N ASN A 133 0.53 14.72 33.19
CA ASN A 133 0.75 13.34 32.74
C ASN A 133 -0.46 12.77 32.01
N ALA A 134 -1.68 13.06 32.47
CA ALA A 134 -2.90 12.61 31.79
C ALA A 134 -3.03 13.25 30.40
N MET A 135 -2.70 14.55 30.29
CA MET A 135 -2.68 15.24 29.00
C MET A 135 -1.62 14.64 28.05
N LEU A 136 -0.44 14.28 28.57
CA LEU A 136 0.59 13.62 27.76
C LEU A 136 0.12 12.24 27.27
N ASP A 137 -0.54 11.46 28.12
CA ASP A 137 -1.07 10.15 27.74
C ASP A 137 -2.17 10.28 26.68
N ASP A 138 -3.07 11.27 26.79
CA ASP A 138 -4.08 11.58 25.76
C ASP A 138 -3.44 11.95 24.40
N ILE A 139 -2.31 12.67 24.42
CA ILE A 139 -1.56 13.02 23.21
C ILE A 139 -0.92 11.77 22.60
N VAL A 140 -0.29 10.93 23.41
CA VAL A 140 0.30 9.66 22.96
C VAL A 140 -0.78 8.79 22.32
N ASP A 141 -1.93 8.61 22.96
CA ASP A 141 -3.06 7.85 22.44
C ASP A 141 -3.62 8.43 21.13
N ALA A 142 -3.63 9.75 20.98
CA ALA A 142 -4.04 10.39 19.74
C ALA A 142 -3.03 10.12 18.60
N VAL A 143 -1.73 10.21 18.89
CA VAL A 143 -0.66 9.92 17.93
C VAL A 143 -0.63 8.44 17.55
N GLU A 144 -0.78 7.53 18.51
CA GLU A 144 -0.85 6.09 18.24
C GLU A 144 -2.01 5.75 17.31
N ARG A 145 -3.22 6.27 17.61
CA ARG A 145 -4.38 6.06 16.74
C ARG A 145 -4.19 6.63 15.34
N ALA A 146 -3.67 7.86 15.23
CA ALA A 146 -3.48 8.51 13.94
C ALA A 146 -2.34 7.88 13.10
N GLY A 147 -1.32 7.34 13.77
CA GLY A 147 -0.17 6.69 13.16
C GLY A 147 -0.35 5.19 12.89
N SER A 148 -1.44 4.58 13.35
CA SER A 148 -1.69 3.15 13.18
C SER A 148 -2.36 2.82 11.86
N CYS A 149 -1.95 1.72 11.26
CA CYS A 149 -2.54 1.17 10.04
C CYS A 149 -3.87 0.48 10.36
N GLU A 150 -4.96 0.85 9.71
CA GLU A 150 -6.29 0.23 9.89
C GLU A 150 -6.36 -1.26 9.44
N ILE A 151 -5.32 -1.79 8.78
CA ILE A 151 -5.25 -3.20 8.36
C ILE A 151 -4.54 -4.06 9.41
N CYS A 152 -3.29 -3.71 9.75
CA CYS A 152 -2.50 -4.51 10.70
C CYS A 152 -2.59 -4.00 12.14
N THR A 153 -3.25 -2.86 12.38
CA THR A 153 -3.35 -2.17 13.69
C THR A 153 -2.01 -1.76 14.30
N TRP A 154 -0.94 -1.82 13.52
CA TRP A 154 0.40 -1.42 13.95
C TRP A 154 0.76 -0.03 13.42
N PHE A 155 1.66 0.62 14.15
CA PHE A 155 2.19 1.92 13.76
C PHE A 155 2.89 1.87 12.40
N MET A 156 2.54 2.79 11.51
CA MET A 156 2.98 2.80 10.12
C MET A 156 4.43 3.26 9.98
N ARG A 157 5.30 2.37 9.48
CA ARG A 157 6.69 2.72 9.16
C ARG A 157 6.86 3.44 7.83
N THR A 158 6.12 2.99 6.81
CA THR A 158 6.11 3.59 5.47
C THR A 158 4.65 3.79 5.08
N PRO A 159 4.02 4.90 5.51
CA PRO A 159 2.64 5.18 5.19
C PRO A 159 2.49 5.54 3.71
N TYR A 160 1.59 4.84 3.03
CA TYR A 160 1.14 5.13 1.68
C TYR A 160 -0.25 5.77 1.76
N VAL A 161 -0.44 6.90 1.09
CA VAL A 161 -1.71 7.64 1.12
C VAL A 161 -2.50 7.38 -0.15
N LEU A 162 -3.74 6.93 0.00
CA LEU A 162 -4.68 6.75 -1.11
C LEU A 162 -5.29 8.09 -1.52
N GLU A 163 -5.85 8.17 -2.74
CA GLU A 163 -6.53 9.37 -3.24
C GLU A 163 -7.74 9.81 -2.37
N CYS A 164 -8.31 8.88 -1.60
CA CYS A 164 -9.37 9.16 -0.64
C CYS A 164 -8.88 9.71 0.71
N GLY A 165 -7.56 9.87 0.90
CA GLY A 165 -6.94 10.40 2.12
C GLY A 165 -6.56 9.37 3.19
N HIS A 166 -7.01 8.12 3.07
CA HIS A 166 -6.62 7.06 4.01
C HIS A 166 -5.17 6.63 3.82
N SER A 167 -4.48 6.35 4.93
CA SER A 167 -3.07 5.92 4.93
C SER A 167 -2.92 4.52 5.49
N PHE A 168 -2.00 3.74 4.92
CA PHE A 168 -1.76 2.35 5.30
C PHE A 168 -0.28 1.99 5.14
N CYS A 169 0.16 0.87 5.73
CA CYS A 169 1.47 0.29 5.42
C CYS A 169 1.55 -0.17 3.95
N GLY A 170 2.71 0.03 3.32
CA GLY A 170 2.95 -0.44 1.93
C GLY A 170 2.73 -1.94 1.75
N SER A 171 3.22 -2.76 2.68
CA SER A 171 3.03 -4.22 2.66
C SER A 171 1.55 -4.61 2.75
N CYS A 172 0.81 -3.95 3.64
CA CYS A 172 -0.63 -4.19 3.79
C CYS A 172 -1.41 -3.83 2.52
N LEU A 173 -1.10 -2.70 1.88
CA LEU A 173 -1.74 -2.32 0.62
C LEU A 173 -1.40 -3.30 -0.49
N ARG A 174 -0.14 -3.73 -0.61
CA ARG A 174 0.28 -4.71 -1.61
C ARG A 174 -0.55 -5.99 -1.51
N THR A 175 -0.64 -6.58 -0.32
CA THR A 175 -1.42 -7.81 -0.12
C THR A 175 -2.90 -7.63 -0.45
N VAL A 176 -3.49 -6.48 -0.10
CA VAL A 176 -4.90 -6.20 -0.41
C VAL A 176 -5.12 -6.02 -1.92
N PHE A 177 -4.23 -5.28 -2.60
CA PHE A 177 -4.34 -5.02 -4.03
C PHE A 177 -4.04 -6.25 -4.87
N GLU A 178 -3.05 -7.08 -4.51
CA GLU A 178 -2.81 -8.39 -5.14
C GLU A 178 -4.05 -9.28 -5.06
N ARG A 179 -4.70 -9.34 -3.89
CA ARG A 179 -5.95 -10.10 -3.73
C ARG A 179 -7.09 -9.53 -4.56
N SER A 180 -7.23 -8.20 -4.60
CA SER A 180 -8.25 -7.53 -5.42
C SER A 180 -8.01 -7.79 -6.91
N LEU A 181 -6.76 -7.74 -7.37
CA LEU A 181 -6.40 -8.02 -8.76
C LEU A 181 -6.78 -9.44 -9.14
N LEU A 182 -6.40 -10.44 -8.34
CA LEU A 182 -6.79 -11.84 -8.57
C LEU A 182 -8.31 -12.03 -8.63
N GLN A 183 -9.06 -11.32 -7.78
CA GLN A 183 -10.52 -11.36 -7.81
C GLN A 183 -11.09 -10.77 -9.11
N ASN A 184 -10.48 -9.71 -9.63
CA ASN A 184 -10.87 -9.07 -10.87
C ASN A 184 -10.48 -9.89 -12.11
N LEU A 185 -9.41 -10.70 -12.02
CA LEU A 185 -8.97 -11.60 -13.09
C LEU A 185 -9.80 -12.88 -13.16
N ARG A 186 -10.32 -13.37 -12.03
CA ARG A 186 -11.06 -14.64 -11.96
C ARG A 186 -12.17 -14.82 -13.01
N PRO A 187 -12.99 -13.80 -13.36
CA PRO A 187 -14.03 -13.94 -14.38
C PRO A 187 -13.47 -14.30 -15.77
N LEU A 188 -12.25 -13.87 -16.11
CA LEU A 188 -11.63 -14.11 -17.42
C LEU A 188 -11.33 -15.59 -17.65
N GLY A 189 -10.98 -16.30 -16.58
CA GLY A 189 -10.65 -17.73 -16.62
C GLY A 189 -11.81 -18.66 -16.96
N LEU A 190 -13.03 -18.12 -17.17
CA LEU A 190 -14.22 -18.88 -17.59
C LEU A 190 -14.50 -18.82 -19.09
N ASP A 191 -13.83 -17.91 -19.82
CA ASP A 191 -14.03 -17.76 -21.26
C ASP A 191 -13.15 -18.75 -22.07
N ASP A 192 -13.32 -18.78 -23.39
CA ASP A 192 -12.47 -19.57 -24.29
C ASP A 192 -11.11 -18.87 -24.49
N HIS A 193 -10.03 -19.62 -24.26
CA HIS A 193 -8.64 -19.15 -24.33
C HIS A 193 -7.95 -19.70 -25.59
N ASP A 194 -8.44 -19.33 -26.77
CA ASP A 194 -7.87 -19.82 -28.04
C ASP A 194 -6.58 -19.08 -28.44
N THR A 195 -6.37 -17.87 -27.92
CA THR A 195 -5.29 -16.94 -28.33
C THR A 195 -4.13 -16.84 -27.35
N HIS A 196 -4.31 -17.27 -26.10
CA HIS A 196 -3.29 -17.25 -25.05
C HIS A 196 -3.49 -18.41 -24.05
N ASP A 197 -2.48 -18.69 -23.22
CA ASP A 197 -2.59 -19.71 -22.18
C ASP A 197 -3.43 -19.18 -21.00
N TRP A 198 -4.23 -20.05 -20.38
CA TRP A 198 -5.09 -19.70 -19.24
C TRP A 198 -4.31 -19.06 -18.08
N ASP A 199 -3.05 -19.47 -17.89
CA ASP A 199 -2.18 -18.90 -16.85
C ASP A 199 -1.83 -17.42 -17.10
N GLU A 200 -1.83 -16.96 -18.37
CA GLU A 200 -1.44 -15.59 -18.72
C GLU A 200 -2.46 -14.54 -18.23
N CYS A 201 -3.75 -14.87 -18.19
CA CYS A 201 -4.80 -13.96 -17.73
C CYS A 201 -5.14 -14.11 -16.23
N GLN A 202 -4.56 -15.08 -15.53
CA GLN A 202 -4.82 -15.35 -14.10
C GLN A 202 -3.64 -15.03 -13.17
N THR A 203 -2.46 -14.70 -13.72
CA THR A 203 -1.25 -14.48 -12.93
C THR A 203 -1.02 -12.99 -12.65
N ILE A 204 -0.61 -12.66 -11.41
CA ILE A 204 -0.19 -11.29 -11.06
C ILE A 204 1.13 -10.99 -11.79
N PRO A 205 1.21 -9.87 -12.55
CA PRO A 205 2.42 -9.55 -13.29
C PRO A 205 3.56 -9.18 -12.33
N VAL A 206 4.73 -9.79 -12.57
CA VAL A 206 5.93 -9.58 -11.75
C VAL A 206 6.79 -8.44 -12.29
N ASP A 207 6.62 -8.03 -13.54
CA ASP A 207 7.36 -6.96 -14.20
C ASP A 207 6.48 -6.18 -15.18
N ASP A 208 7.02 -5.09 -15.75
CA ASP A 208 6.30 -4.20 -16.66
C ASP A 208 5.87 -4.93 -17.95
N PHE A 209 6.66 -5.90 -18.41
CA PHE A 209 6.33 -6.71 -19.58
C PHE A 209 5.11 -7.60 -19.30
N GLY A 210 5.06 -8.21 -18.12
CA GLY A 210 3.91 -8.96 -17.65
C GLY A 210 2.65 -8.09 -17.53
N VAL A 211 2.78 -6.83 -17.10
CA VAL A 211 1.64 -5.89 -17.07
C VAL A 211 1.12 -5.62 -18.48
N GLU A 212 2.01 -5.33 -19.43
CA GLU A 212 1.61 -5.12 -20.84
C GLU A 212 0.95 -6.37 -21.43
N ARG A 213 1.51 -7.56 -21.17
CA ARG A 213 0.95 -8.83 -21.63
C ARG A 213 -0.43 -9.11 -21.04
N LEU A 214 -0.61 -8.87 -19.73
CA LEU A 214 -1.89 -9.06 -19.06
C LEU A 214 -2.97 -8.14 -19.65
N ILE A 215 -2.61 -6.90 -19.99
CA ILE A 215 -3.54 -5.96 -20.63
C ILE A 215 -3.99 -6.47 -21.99
N GLU A 216 -3.06 -6.95 -22.83
CA GLU A 216 -3.41 -7.55 -24.12
C GLU A 216 -4.39 -8.72 -23.93
N CYS A 217 -4.15 -9.60 -22.94
CA CYS A 217 -5.05 -10.71 -22.64
C CYS A 217 -6.44 -10.20 -22.20
N VAL A 218 -6.49 -9.25 -21.26
CA VAL A 218 -7.74 -8.66 -20.74
C VAL A 218 -8.59 -8.04 -21.87
N GLU A 219 -7.95 -7.39 -22.85
CA GLU A 219 -8.64 -6.83 -24.02
C GLU A 219 -9.23 -7.90 -24.95
N GLU A 220 -8.58 -9.06 -25.10
CA GLU A 220 -9.12 -10.21 -25.85
C GLU A 220 -10.41 -10.74 -25.23
N HIS A 221 -10.55 -10.65 -23.90
CA HIS A 221 -11.78 -10.96 -23.17
C HIS A 221 -12.85 -9.85 -23.22
N LYS A 222 -12.61 -8.75 -23.96
CA LYS A 222 -13.53 -7.59 -24.04
C LYS A 222 -13.82 -6.95 -22.68
N VAL A 223 -12.88 -7.05 -21.75
CA VAL A 223 -12.92 -6.37 -20.46
C VAL A 223 -12.01 -5.15 -20.53
N GLU A 224 -12.46 -4.01 -20.00
CA GLU A 224 -11.63 -2.81 -19.94
C GLU A 224 -10.53 -3.01 -18.88
N ALA A 225 -9.26 -2.82 -19.26
CA ALA A 225 -8.14 -2.96 -18.34
C ALA A 225 -8.29 -2.09 -17.08
N ILE A 226 -8.92 -0.91 -17.19
CA ILE A 226 -9.15 -0.04 -16.03
C ILE A 226 -9.95 -0.71 -14.92
N ASP A 227 -10.93 -1.55 -15.26
CA ASP A 227 -11.80 -2.21 -14.28
C ASP A 227 -11.03 -3.32 -13.56
N VAL A 228 -10.11 -3.99 -14.27
CA VAL A 228 -9.24 -5.02 -13.69
C VAL A 228 -8.23 -4.43 -12.72
N PHE A 229 -7.61 -3.30 -13.07
CA PHE A 229 -6.58 -2.61 -12.27
C PHE A 229 -7.15 -1.54 -11.33
N THR A 230 -8.47 -1.52 -11.11
CA THR A 230 -9.09 -0.67 -10.09
C THR A 230 -9.25 -1.45 -8.79
N HIS A 231 -8.71 -0.89 -7.70
CA HIS A 231 -8.77 -1.50 -6.38
C HIS A 231 -9.65 -0.69 -5.42
N PRO A 232 -10.46 -1.32 -4.56
CA PRO A 232 -11.19 -0.60 -3.54
C PRO A 232 -10.27 -0.21 -2.37
N CYS A 233 -10.42 1.01 -1.86
CA CYS A 233 -9.83 1.38 -0.57
C CYS A 233 -10.29 0.40 0.52
N PRO A 234 -9.38 -0.17 1.33
CA PRO A 234 -9.74 -1.12 2.38
C PRO A 234 -10.80 -0.58 3.36
N PHE A 235 -10.74 0.72 3.64
CA PHE A 235 -11.62 1.40 4.59
C PHE A 235 -12.93 1.91 3.96
N CYS A 236 -12.87 2.91 3.08
CA CYS A 236 -14.08 3.57 2.55
C CYS A 236 -14.60 2.99 1.23
N LYS A 237 -13.92 1.99 0.66
CA LYS A 237 -14.25 1.36 -0.64
C LYS A 237 -14.19 2.28 -1.86
N THR A 238 -13.74 3.53 -1.72
CA THR A 238 -13.44 4.41 -2.86
C THR A 238 -12.46 3.72 -3.81
N ALA A 239 -12.74 3.78 -5.11
CA ALA A 239 -11.86 3.25 -6.15
C ALA A 239 -10.50 3.95 -6.13
N VAL A 240 -9.43 3.15 -6.15
CA VAL A 240 -8.03 3.55 -6.26
C VAL A 240 -7.57 3.09 -7.63
N ARG A 241 -7.24 4.05 -8.50
CA ARG A 241 -6.86 3.79 -9.90
C ARG A 241 -5.39 4.06 -10.19
N ARG A 242 -4.70 4.71 -9.25
CA ARG A 242 -3.29 5.07 -9.37
C ARG A 242 -2.49 4.45 -8.22
N PRO A 243 -1.20 4.15 -8.45
CA PRO A 243 -0.30 3.75 -7.37
C PRO A 243 -0.31 4.83 -6.28
N PRO A 244 -0.62 4.48 -5.02
CA PRO A 244 -0.57 5.46 -3.95
C PRO A 244 0.89 5.88 -3.72
N PRO A 245 1.17 7.19 -3.53
CA PRO A 245 2.50 7.65 -3.18
C PRO A 245 2.81 7.42 -1.70
N ILE A 246 4.09 7.33 -1.37
CA ILE A 246 4.58 7.37 0.01
C ILE A 246 4.31 8.76 0.59
N ASN A 247 3.73 8.83 1.78
CA ASN A 247 3.55 10.06 2.53
C ASN A 247 4.78 10.32 3.42
N TYR A 248 5.81 10.91 2.83
CA TYR A 248 7.07 11.23 3.51
C TYR A 248 6.89 12.18 4.71
N ALA A 249 5.96 13.14 4.62
CA ALA A 249 5.68 14.09 5.69
C ALA A 249 5.07 13.38 6.92
N LEU A 250 4.11 12.48 6.70
CA LEU A 250 3.54 11.66 7.76
C LEU A 250 4.62 10.74 8.35
N ARG A 251 5.41 10.07 7.51
CA ARG A 251 6.51 9.22 7.96
C ARG A 251 7.46 9.96 8.90
N GLU A 252 7.89 11.16 8.52
CA GLU A 252 8.79 11.97 9.32
C GLU A 252 8.15 12.39 10.64
N SER A 253 6.88 12.84 10.59
CA SER A 253 6.14 13.23 11.80
C SER A 253 5.97 12.07 12.78
N LEU A 254 5.70 10.87 12.27
CA LEU A 254 5.58 9.65 13.08
C LEU A 254 6.95 9.26 13.68
N ASN A 255 8.04 9.38 12.93
CA ASN A 255 9.39 9.13 13.44
C ASN A 255 9.78 10.14 14.54
N GLU A 256 9.51 11.42 14.32
CA GLU A 256 9.78 12.47 15.32
C GLU A 256 8.96 12.24 16.60
N ALA A 257 7.71 11.81 16.47
CA ALA A 257 6.89 11.46 17.63
C ALA A 257 7.46 10.27 18.40
N VAL A 258 7.92 9.22 17.72
CA VAL A 258 8.57 8.07 18.37
C VAL A 258 9.80 8.50 19.17
N VAL A 259 10.65 9.38 18.61
CA VAL A 259 11.82 9.93 19.30
C VAL A 259 11.41 10.82 20.48
N SER A 260 10.38 11.64 20.31
CA SER A 260 9.93 12.59 21.33
C SER A 260 9.28 11.93 22.55
N PHE A 261 8.68 10.75 22.36
CA PHE A 261 7.99 10.00 23.40
C PHE A 261 8.77 8.75 23.87
N GLU A 262 10.10 8.76 23.73
CA GLU A 262 10.97 7.65 24.13
C GLU A 262 10.62 7.13 25.54
N GLY A 263 10.33 5.82 25.62
CA GLY A 263 9.96 5.13 26.86
C GLY A 263 8.47 5.11 27.21
N ARG A 264 7.63 5.95 26.58
CA ARG A 264 6.16 5.87 26.67
C ARG A 264 5.53 5.23 25.43
N PHE A 265 6.18 5.42 24.28
CA PHE A 265 5.85 4.72 23.06
C PHE A 265 6.52 3.34 23.08
N SER A 266 5.74 2.25 23.14
CA SER A 266 6.24 0.89 22.91
C SER A 266 5.59 0.31 21.66
N PRO A 267 5.97 0.83 20.48
CA PRO A 267 5.28 0.43 19.29
C PRO A 267 5.67 -1.01 18.98
N GLN A 268 4.65 -1.84 18.80
CA GLN A 268 4.80 -3.30 18.69
C GLN A 268 5.71 -3.73 17.52
N TRP A 269 5.96 -2.85 16.55
CA TRP A 269 6.87 -3.09 15.42
C TRP A 269 8.35 -3.14 15.78
N LEU A 270 8.81 -2.57 16.91
CA LEU A 270 10.22 -2.71 17.34
C LEU A 270 10.60 -4.19 17.58
N ASN A 271 9.60 -5.03 17.85
CA ASN A 271 9.76 -6.47 18.03
C ASN A 271 9.44 -7.27 16.77
N SER A 272 8.80 -6.66 15.77
CA SER A 272 8.55 -7.28 14.48
C SER A 272 9.80 -7.17 13.62
N VAL A 273 10.51 -8.29 13.47
CA VAL A 273 11.60 -8.42 12.49
C VAL A 273 11.01 -8.51 11.09
N ASP A 274 10.29 -7.48 10.66
CA ASP A 274 9.91 -7.36 9.25
C ASP A 274 11.17 -6.96 8.48
N THR A 275 11.82 -7.98 7.91
CA THR A 275 13.04 -7.87 7.10
C THR A 275 12.85 -7.06 5.82
N ASP A 276 11.61 -6.67 5.48
CA ASP A 276 11.32 -5.80 4.36
C ASP A 276 11.56 -4.32 4.73
N ASN A 277 12.85 -3.98 4.84
CA ASN A 277 13.31 -2.61 4.63
C ASN A 277 13.17 -2.18 3.15
N GLY A 278 12.80 -3.10 2.26
CA GLY A 278 12.58 -2.82 0.85
C GLY A 278 11.36 -1.94 0.63
N GLU A 279 11.53 -0.91 -0.19
CA GLU A 279 10.40 -0.14 -0.70
C GLU A 279 9.45 -1.08 -1.47
N VAL A 280 8.21 -1.16 -1.00
CA VAL A 280 7.21 -2.03 -1.61
C VAL A 280 6.80 -1.43 -2.96
N ASN A 281 7.16 -2.09 -4.06
CA ASN A 281 6.78 -1.64 -5.39
C ASN A 281 5.30 -1.94 -5.65
N LEU A 282 4.46 -0.92 -5.51
CA LEU A 282 3.02 -0.99 -5.82
C LEU A 282 2.70 -0.70 -7.28
N GLU A 283 3.64 -0.15 -8.07
CA GLU A 283 3.36 0.34 -9.42
C GLU A 283 2.84 -0.75 -10.35
N ARG A 284 3.26 -2.00 -10.16
CA ARG A 284 2.89 -3.17 -10.98
C ARG A 284 1.45 -3.62 -10.80
N LEU A 285 0.80 -3.19 -9.72
CA LEU A 285 -0.61 -3.49 -9.45
C LEU A 285 -1.53 -2.45 -10.09
N PHE A 286 -0.99 -1.45 -10.79
CA PHE A 286 -1.77 -0.39 -11.43
C PHE A 286 -1.35 -0.18 -12.87
N LEU A 287 -2.22 0.48 -13.63
CA LEU A 287 -1.85 0.97 -14.95
C LEU A 287 -0.88 2.15 -14.81
N THR A 288 0.32 2.01 -15.37
CA THR A 288 1.30 3.10 -15.38
C THR A 288 0.85 4.21 -16.33
N ARG A 289 1.37 5.43 -16.14
CA ARG A 289 1.10 6.56 -17.05
C ARG A 289 1.50 6.26 -18.50
N LYS A 290 2.58 5.49 -18.69
CA LYS A 290 3.04 5.07 -20.02
C LYS A 290 2.00 4.17 -20.67
N THR A 291 1.49 3.21 -19.91
CA THR A 291 0.46 2.26 -20.34
C THR A 291 -0.85 2.96 -20.65
N CYS A 292 -1.35 3.82 -19.76
CA CYS A 292 -2.56 4.62 -20.01
C CYS A 292 -2.45 5.46 -21.29
N LYS A 293 -1.26 6.03 -21.57
CA LYS A 293 -1.02 6.79 -22.81
C LYS A 293 -1.05 5.89 -24.05
N LYS A 294 -0.49 4.68 -23.98
CA LYS A 294 -0.52 3.66 -25.05
C LYS A 294 -1.97 3.26 -25.37
N LEU A 295 -2.79 3.12 -24.34
CA LEU A 295 -4.22 2.77 -24.43
C LEU A 295 -5.13 3.96 -24.80
N GLY A 296 -4.59 5.17 -25.03
CA GLY A 296 -5.39 6.34 -25.39
C GLY A 296 -6.28 6.88 -24.24
N MET A 297 -6.03 6.48 -23.00
CA MET A 297 -6.82 6.86 -21.84
C MET A 297 -6.49 8.29 -21.39
N LYS A 298 -7.28 9.28 -21.85
CA LYS A 298 -7.06 10.70 -21.53
C LYS A 298 -7.40 11.09 -20.08
N GLN A 299 -8.24 10.31 -19.39
CA GLN A 299 -8.83 10.71 -18.09
C GLN A 299 -7.99 10.38 -16.85
N LEU A 300 -6.93 9.57 -16.94
CA LEU A 300 -6.12 9.14 -15.79
C LEU A 300 -4.83 9.96 -15.59
N VAL A 301 -4.65 11.05 -16.34
CA VAL A 301 -3.37 11.79 -16.41
C VAL A 301 -3.26 12.91 -15.37
N HIS A 302 -4.35 13.26 -14.68
CA HIS A 302 -4.42 14.27 -13.62
C HIS A 302 -4.47 13.60 -12.25
#